data_AF-A0A5M5X8V1-F1
#
_entry.id   AF-A0A5M5X8V1-F1
#
_cell.length_a   1.000
_cell.length_b   1.000
_cell.length_c   1.000
_cell.angle_alpha   90.00
_cell.angle_beta   90.00
_cell.angle_gamma   90.00
#
_symmetry.space_group_name_H-M   'P 1'
#
loop_
_entity.id
_entity.type
_entity.pdbx_description
1 polymer ?
#
loop_
_entity_poly.entity_id
_entity_poly.type
_entity_poly.pdbx_seq_one_letter_code
_entity_poly.pdbx_strand_id
1 'polypeptide(L)'
;MNRKQILCISLLAFSLCACQDDDTADILDAFGTPPALTKMTAQEFLDQGEQMFEDGESVDEIVSADRAFYVNNPFNVSMADGKLRLFNGMAHDFREVSLWLTMPHLRDTIQLMQFEEVPGFYNIKLDSPLKMGEVVYASKSGKPVRVNNLALLSPDQYELLLSCNDSVFDMLKTIKMKTRIQMGKYGSGNWGVMTANAARYYATSAVNMAVMFSSEIFRDSLMNYKGSIHNDAGKEIDREGLLNSILNKQSLVFGVVTGSGIAGLGGGNALGLREEYLAGFFYQNRVAIDCNWVLHVWIHELGHCLGYGHSSSLCYGSVPDEIVPKVYRYMMKHRMLPYIINPFKSYNDYNPGINDADNPDIEL
;
A
#
# COMPACT_ATOMS: atom_id res chain seq x y z
N MET A 1 19.32 48.23 -68.84
CA MET A 1 17.87 48.42 -68.61
C MET A 1 17.24 47.07 -68.35
N ASN A 2 16.66 46.86 -67.14
CA ASN A 2 15.75 45.79 -66.70
C ASN A 2 16.13 44.30 -66.91
N ARG A 3 16.46 43.59 -65.83
CA ARG A 3 15.55 42.75 -65.00
C ARG A 3 15.02 41.52 -65.74
N LYS A 4 15.48 40.34 -65.32
CA LYS A 4 14.62 39.19 -65.01
C LYS A 4 15.36 38.25 -64.04
N GLN A 5 14.78 38.13 -62.85
CA GLN A 5 15.13 37.17 -61.82
C GLN A 5 14.76 35.76 -62.30
N ILE A 6 15.66 34.80 -62.11
CA ILE A 6 15.31 33.38 -62.01
C ILE A 6 15.87 32.91 -60.67
N LEU A 7 14.95 32.48 -59.83
CA LEU A 7 15.14 31.96 -58.50
C LEU A 7 15.63 30.50 -58.63
N CYS A 8 16.91 30.25 -58.40
CA CYS A 8 17.42 28.89 -58.19
C CYS A 8 17.54 28.65 -56.69
N ILE A 9 16.64 27.85 -56.15
CA ILE A 9 16.71 27.32 -54.78
C ILE A 9 17.84 26.27 -54.77
N SER A 10 19.00 26.63 -54.26
CA SER A 10 20.04 25.69 -53.86
C SER A 10 19.75 25.23 -52.43
N LEU A 11 19.39 23.95 -52.26
CA LEU A 11 19.38 23.29 -50.96
C LEU A 11 20.79 23.36 -50.36
N LEU A 12 20.97 24.20 -49.32
CA LEU A 12 22.09 24.06 -48.41
C LEU A 12 21.83 22.84 -47.53
N ALA A 13 22.53 21.75 -47.81
CA ALA A 13 22.72 20.69 -46.84
C ALA A 13 23.63 21.24 -45.73
N PHE A 14 23.03 21.71 -44.64
CA PHE A 14 23.76 21.91 -43.39
C PHE A 14 24.11 20.53 -42.83
N SER A 15 25.38 20.15 -43.01
CA SER A 15 26.01 19.11 -42.20
C SER A 15 25.97 19.58 -40.75
N LEU A 16 24.99 19.10 -39.98
CA LEU A 16 25.06 19.09 -38.54
C LEU A 16 26.22 18.14 -38.19
N CYS A 17 27.37 18.73 -37.87
CA CYS A 17 28.37 18.06 -37.05
C CYS A 17 27.65 17.57 -35.80
N ALA A 18 27.40 16.26 -35.75
CA ALA A 18 27.16 15.57 -34.52
C ALA A 18 28.42 15.78 -33.66
N CYS A 19 28.35 16.68 -32.67
CA CYS A 19 29.18 16.52 -31.50
C CYS A 19 28.76 15.18 -30.90
N GLN A 20 29.53 14.14 -31.21
CA GLN A 20 29.44 12.87 -30.49
C GLN A 20 29.74 13.19 -29.03
N ASP A 21 28.88 12.69 -28.14
CA ASP A 21 28.99 12.77 -26.70
C ASP A 21 30.28 12.07 -26.20
N ASP A 22 31.43 12.73 -26.34
CA ASP A 22 32.72 12.29 -25.79
C ASP A 22 32.71 12.28 -24.24
N ASP A 23 31.79 13.04 -23.61
CA ASP A 23 31.69 13.12 -22.15
C ASP A 23 31.20 11.82 -21.48
N THR A 24 30.61 10.88 -22.23
CA THR A 24 30.13 9.60 -21.66
C THR A 24 31.22 8.53 -21.60
N ALA A 25 32.19 8.58 -22.51
CA ALA A 25 33.29 7.62 -22.55
C ALA A 25 34.36 7.93 -21.47
N ASP A 26 34.68 9.21 -21.27
CA ASP A 26 35.70 9.64 -20.30
C ASP A 26 35.27 9.47 -18.82
N ILE A 27 33.96 9.47 -18.52
CA ILE A 27 33.45 9.18 -17.17
C ILE A 27 33.54 7.69 -16.82
N LEU A 28 33.45 6.80 -17.80
CA LEU A 28 33.57 5.36 -17.58
C LEU A 28 35.02 4.93 -17.32
N ASP A 29 35.99 5.66 -17.87
CA ASP A 29 37.42 5.32 -17.80
C ASP A 29 38.09 5.70 -16.46
N ALA A 30 37.53 6.64 -15.69
CA ALA A 30 38.03 7.02 -14.35
C ALA A 30 37.39 6.22 -13.19
N PHE A 31 36.18 5.68 -13.38
CA PHE A 31 35.40 5.05 -12.31
C PHE A 31 35.26 3.53 -12.44
N GLY A 32 35.50 2.98 -13.63
CA GLY A 32 35.24 1.58 -13.97
C GLY A 32 33.75 1.29 -14.20
N THR A 33 33.45 0.18 -14.87
CA THR A 33 32.08 -0.30 -15.06
C THR A 33 31.54 -0.82 -13.72
N PRO A 34 30.34 -0.41 -13.26
CA PRO A 34 29.70 -1.02 -12.11
C PRO A 34 29.61 -2.54 -12.31
N PRO A 35 29.87 -3.36 -11.26
CA PRO A 35 29.62 -4.79 -11.33
C PRO A 35 28.16 -5.06 -11.71
N ALA A 36 27.92 -6.24 -12.30
CA ALA A 36 26.58 -6.67 -12.63
C ALA A 36 25.68 -6.55 -11.40
N LEU A 37 24.54 -5.87 -11.57
CA LEU A 37 23.56 -5.71 -10.51
C LEU A 37 23.13 -7.08 -10.00
N THR A 38 23.10 -7.26 -8.68
CA THR A 38 22.55 -8.48 -8.08
C THR A 38 21.06 -8.54 -8.38
N LYS A 39 20.64 -9.58 -9.08
CA LYS A 39 19.24 -9.85 -9.41
C LYS A 39 18.80 -11.14 -8.74
N MET A 40 17.62 -11.12 -8.15
CA MET A 40 16.94 -12.31 -7.62
C MET A 40 15.76 -12.62 -8.54
N THR A 41 15.75 -13.83 -9.07
CA THR A 41 14.64 -14.35 -9.89
C THR A 41 13.40 -14.63 -9.04
N ALA A 42 12.24 -14.72 -9.68
CA ALA A 42 11.00 -15.08 -8.99
C ALA A 42 11.11 -16.45 -8.29
N GLN A 43 11.76 -17.43 -8.93
CA GLN A 43 11.93 -18.77 -8.35
C GLN A 43 12.85 -18.75 -7.13
N GLU A 44 13.99 -18.06 -7.20
CA GLU A 44 14.91 -17.93 -6.05
C GLU A 44 14.24 -17.23 -4.86
N PHE A 45 13.32 -16.29 -5.12
CA PHE A 45 12.52 -15.66 -4.09
C PHE A 45 11.59 -16.67 -3.44
N LEU A 46 10.84 -17.45 -4.22
CA LEU A 46 9.92 -18.47 -3.70
C LEU A 46 10.65 -19.57 -2.91
N ASP A 47 11.84 -19.97 -3.35
CA ASP A 47 12.63 -21.03 -2.70
C ASP A 47 13.16 -20.61 -1.30
N GLN A 48 13.28 -19.30 -1.05
CA GLN A 48 13.84 -18.74 0.20
C GLN A 48 12.81 -17.96 1.03
N GLY A 49 11.70 -17.57 0.42
CA GLY A 49 10.64 -16.79 1.02
C GLY A 49 9.66 -17.65 1.82
N GLU A 50 8.97 -17.00 2.74
CA GLU A 50 7.88 -17.56 3.51
C GLU A 50 6.58 -16.93 3.01
N GLN A 51 5.67 -17.78 2.53
CA GLN A 51 4.30 -17.35 2.25
C GLN A 51 3.56 -17.15 3.58
N MET A 52 2.76 -16.10 3.65
CA MET A 52 1.96 -15.74 4.81
C MET A 52 0.48 -15.98 4.51
N PHE A 53 -0.28 -16.29 5.56
CA PHE A 53 -1.73 -16.47 5.45
C PHE A 53 -2.07 -17.60 4.49
N GLU A 54 -1.38 -18.73 4.60
CA GLU A 54 -1.73 -19.96 3.90
C GLU A 54 -2.84 -20.73 4.63
N ASP A 55 -3.74 -21.35 3.87
CA ASP A 55 -4.76 -22.21 4.47
C ASP A 55 -4.10 -23.41 5.15
N GLY A 56 -4.40 -23.61 6.44
CA GLY A 56 -3.82 -24.70 7.24
C GLY A 56 -2.56 -24.32 8.02
N GLU A 57 -2.05 -23.09 7.88
CA GLU A 57 -0.97 -22.61 8.74
C GLU A 57 -1.42 -22.49 10.21
N SER A 58 -0.48 -22.55 11.16
CA SER A 58 -0.82 -22.48 12.58
C SER A 58 -1.30 -21.08 12.98
N VAL A 59 -2.20 -20.99 13.97
CA VAL A 59 -2.66 -19.68 14.49
C VAL A 59 -1.50 -18.85 15.03
N ASP A 60 -0.46 -19.48 15.58
CA ASP A 60 0.69 -18.77 16.13
C ASP A 60 1.50 -18.07 15.03
N GLU A 61 1.59 -18.68 13.85
CA GLU A 61 2.18 -18.04 12.67
C GLU A 61 1.28 -16.90 12.14
N ILE A 62 -0.04 -17.13 12.01
CA ILE A 62 -0.99 -16.10 11.55
C ILE A 62 -0.88 -14.80 12.39
N VAL A 63 -0.84 -14.95 13.72
CA VAL A 63 -0.88 -13.83 14.67
C VAL A 63 0.50 -13.30 15.06
N SER A 64 1.55 -13.84 14.44
CA SER A 64 2.94 -13.46 14.70
C SER A 64 3.15 -11.95 14.55
N ALA A 65 3.89 -11.37 15.49
CA ALA A 65 4.23 -9.95 15.45
C ALA A 65 5.12 -9.60 14.25
N ASP A 66 5.82 -10.57 13.67
CA ASP A 66 6.61 -10.41 12.44
C ASP A 66 5.70 -10.09 11.24
N ARG A 67 4.43 -10.51 11.25
CA ARG A 67 3.48 -10.27 10.14
C ARG A 67 2.69 -8.98 10.28
N ALA A 68 2.92 -8.22 11.34
CA ALA A 68 2.33 -6.91 11.53
C ALA A 68 3.02 -5.85 10.67
N PHE A 69 2.26 -4.88 10.18
CA PHE A 69 2.78 -3.81 9.34
C PHE A 69 2.00 -2.52 9.51
N TYR A 70 2.59 -1.41 9.08
CA TYR A 70 1.90 -0.13 9.02
C TYR A 70 1.17 0.00 7.69
N VAL A 71 -0.07 0.46 7.69
CA VAL A 71 -0.88 0.59 6.47
C VAL A 71 -0.31 1.59 5.45
N ASN A 72 0.53 2.53 5.87
CA ASN A 72 1.29 3.42 4.99
C ASN A 72 2.65 2.85 4.55
N ASN A 73 3.01 1.64 4.98
CA ASN A 73 4.21 0.93 4.56
C ASN A 73 3.97 -0.60 4.50
N PRO A 74 2.92 -1.07 3.79
CA PRO A 74 2.54 -2.50 3.79
C PRO A 74 3.48 -3.34 2.91
N PHE A 75 4.17 -2.70 1.96
CA PHE A 75 5.28 -3.27 1.22
C PHE A 75 6.56 -2.56 1.65
N ASN A 76 7.38 -3.21 2.46
CA ASN A 76 8.51 -2.57 3.14
C ASN A 76 9.77 -3.42 3.13
N VAL A 77 10.88 -2.73 3.32
CA VAL A 77 12.19 -3.33 3.45
C VAL A 77 12.86 -2.79 4.72
N SER A 78 13.62 -3.64 5.38
CA SER A 78 14.40 -3.28 6.56
C SER A 78 15.69 -4.09 6.61
N MET A 79 16.64 -3.62 7.39
CA MET A 79 17.89 -4.33 7.58
C MET A 79 18.29 -4.25 9.06
N ALA A 80 18.51 -5.42 9.66
CA ALA A 80 18.84 -5.58 11.07
C ALA A 80 19.69 -6.84 11.24
N ASP A 81 20.63 -6.82 12.18
CA ASP A 81 21.47 -7.98 12.54
C ASP A 81 22.14 -8.67 11.33
N GLY A 82 22.61 -7.86 10.36
CA GLY A 82 23.26 -8.35 9.14
C GLY A 82 22.31 -9.04 8.16
N LYS A 83 20.99 -8.97 8.37
CA LYS A 83 19.96 -9.53 7.50
C LYS A 83 19.14 -8.43 6.84
N LEU A 84 18.84 -8.61 5.56
CA LEU A 84 17.84 -7.84 4.82
C LEU A 84 16.50 -8.56 4.97
N ARG A 85 15.45 -7.83 5.33
CA ARG A 85 14.08 -8.32 5.30
C ARG A 85 13.28 -7.53 4.28
N LEU A 86 12.66 -8.22 3.33
CA LEU A 86 11.68 -7.65 2.40
C LEU A 86 10.32 -8.30 2.67
N PHE A 87 9.32 -7.47 2.94
CA PHE A 87 8.00 -7.88 3.39
C PHE A 87 6.92 -7.30 2.49
N ASN A 88 6.04 -8.16 1.98
CA ASN A 88 4.86 -7.77 1.22
C ASN A 88 3.59 -8.22 1.95
N GLY A 89 2.96 -7.31 2.70
CA GLY A 89 1.68 -7.53 3.37
C GLY A 89 0.46 -7.30 2.47
N MET A 90 0.66 -7.09 1.16
CA MET A 90 -0.40 -6.87 0.18
C MET A 90 -0.79 -8.18 -0.49
N ALA A 91 -2.05 -8.34 -0.87
CA ALA A 91 -2.50 -9.34 -1.85
C ALA A 91 -2.24 -8.89 -3.29
N HIS A 92 -1.01 -8.47 -3.60
CA HIS A 92 -0.61 -7.98 -4.92
C HIS A 92 0.86 -8.26 -5.15
N ASP A 93 1.19 -8.81 -6.32
CA ASP A 93 2.55 -9.11 -6.71
C ASP A 93 3.21 -7.87 -7.31
N PHE A 94 4.41 -7.53 -6.86
CA PHE A 94 5.17 -6.42 -7.42
C PHE A 94 6.31 -6.93 -8.29
N ARG A 95 6.40 -6.44 -9.54
CA ARG A 95 7.43 -6.84 -10.51
C ARG A 95 8.53 -5.80 -10.66
N GLU A 96 9.71 -6.28 -11.04
CA GLU A 96 10.90 -5.46 -11.32
C GLU A 96 11.23 -4.50 -10.15
N VAL A 97 11.11 -5.00 -8.92
CA VAL A 97 11.30 -4.21 -7.70
C VAL A 97 12.78 -3.94 -7.51
N SER A 98 13.14 -2.66 -7.47
CA SER A 98 14.49 -2.22 -7.15
C SER A 98 14.60 -1.81 -5.68
N LEU A 99 15.63 -2.35 -5.01
CA LEU A 99 16.04 -1.92 -3.68
C LEU A 99 17.16 -0.90 -3.80
N TRP A 100 16.94 0.26 -3.21
CA TRP A 100 17.85 1.39 -3.20
C TRP A 100 18.30 1.73 -1.79
N LEU A 101 19.46 2.37 -1.70
CA LEU A 101 19.99 2.95 -0.47
C LEU A 101 20.41 4.40 -0.71
N THR A 102 20.02 5.27 0.21
CA THR A 102 20.47 6.67 0.27
C THR A 102 21.04 6.98 1.65
N MET A 103 21.94 7.96 1.73
CA MET A 103 22.51 8.45 2.99
C MET A 103 22.67 9.98 2.91
N PRO A 104 22.66 10.70 4.05
CA PRO A 104 22.77 12.17 4.06
C PRO A 104 24.00 12.73 3.31
N HIS A 105 25.10 11.98 3.25
CA HIS A 105 26.35 12.40 2.60
C HIS A 105 26.61 11.71 1.25
N LEU A 106 25.69 10.85 0.80
CA LEU A 106 25.84 10.17 -0.48
C LEU A 106 25.41 11.11 -1.60
N ARG A 107 26.22 11.18 -2.67
CA ARG A 107 25.96 12.09 -3.80
C ARG A 107 24.71 11.72 -4.59
N ASP A 108 24.31 10.46 -4.58
CA ASP A 108 23.16 9.93 -5.28
C ASP A 108 22.66 8.63 -4.62
N THR A 109 21.42 8.25 -4.87
CA THR A 109 20.84 7.00 -4.36
C THR A 109 21.37 5.80 -5.15
N ILE A 110 21.95 4.81 -4.46
CA ILE A 110 22.58 3.64 -5.08
C ILE A 110 21.63 2.43 -5.11
N GLN A 111 21.72 1.61 -6.15
CA GLN A 111 20.93 0.39 -6.29
C GLN A 111 21.65 -0.79 -5.64
N LEU A 112 21.04 -1.42 -4.64
CA LEU A 112 21.63 -2.57 -3.96
C LEU A 112 21.35 -3.88 -4.69
N MET A 113 20.10 -4.07 -5.12
CA MET A 113 19.66 -5.28 -5.82
C MET A 113 18.32 -5.05 -6.52
N GLN A 114 17.95 -5.98 -7.39
CA GLN A 114 16.65 -6.03 -8.05
C GLN A 114 16.00 -7.39 -7.83
N PHE A 115 14.69 -7.40 -7.63
CA PHE A 115 13.84 -8.58 -7.57
C PHE A 115 12.97 -8.62 -8.81
N GLU A 116 12.94 -9.74 -9.52
CA GLU A 116 12.07 -9.95 -10.68
C GLU A 116 10.59 -9.86 -10.29
N GLU A 117 10.21 -10.55 -9.22
CA GLU A 117 8.85 -10.53 -8.67
C GLU A 117 8.90 -10.70 -7.15
N VAL A 118 8.07 -9.96 -6.44
CA VAL A 118 7.83 -10.09 -5.01
C VAL A 118 6.35 -10.44 -4.82
N PRO A 119 6.03 -11.71 -4.55
CA PRO A 119 4.65 -12.15 -4.44
C PRO A 119 3.89 -11.49 -3.28
N GLY A 120 2.58 -11.42 -3.41
CA GLY A 120 1.67 -10.94 -2.37
C GLY A 120 1.64 -11.87 -1.17
N PHE A 121 1.59 -11.31 0.04
CA PHE A 121 1.68 -12.04 1.30
C PHE A 121 2.93 -12.92 1.41
N TYR A 122 4.09 -12.36 1.10
CA TYR A 122 5.37 -13.02 1.32
C TYR A 122 6.31 -12.21 2.19
N ASN A 123 7.21 -12.92 2.86
CA ASN A 123 8.29 -12.37 3.65
C ASN A 123 9.59 -13.12 3.31
N ILE A 124 10.67 -12.40 3.04
CA ILE A 124 11.98 -13.03 2.80
C ILE A 124 13.03 -12.40 3.72
N LYS A 125 13.93 -13.24 4.25
CA LYS A 125 15.07 -12.83 5.07
C LYS A 125 16.37 -13.29 4.38
N LEU A 126 17.15 -12.36 3.88
CA LEU A 126 18.40 -12.59 3.14
C LEU A 126 19.61 -12.08 3.93
N ASP A 127 20.82 -12.52 3.56
CA ASP A 127 22.03 -11.84 4.01
C ASP A 127 22.05 -10.39 3.50
N SER A 128 22.58 -9.48 4.32
CA SER A 128 22.70 -8.08 3.94
C SER A 128 23.48 -7.92 2.62
N PRO A 129 22.97 -7.13 1.66
CA PRO A 129 23.69 -6.82 0.43
C PRO A 129 24.85 -5.82 0.66
N LEU A 130 24.99 -5.24 1.86
CA LEU A 130 26.06 -4.29 2.17
C LEU A 130 27.40 -5.02 2.26
N LYS A 131 28.45 -4.45 1.66
CA LYS A 131 29.77 -5.08 1.53
C LYS A 131 30.86 -4.32 2.28
N MET A 132 31.88 -5.07 2.70
CA MET A 132 33.17 -4.52 3.16
C MET A 132 34.03 -4.12 1.96
N GLY A 133 34.91 -3.14 2.15
CA GLY A 133 35.79 -2.63 1.11
C GLY A 133 35.12 -1.68 0.13
N GLU A 134 35.86 -1.32 -0.91
CA GLU A 134 35.42 -0.39 -1.94
C GLU A 134 34.57 -1.10 -3.00
N VAL A 135 33.38 -0.57 -3.27
CA VAL A 135 32.45 -1.09 -4.27
C VAL A 135 31.86 0.07 -5.07
N VAL A 136 31.63 -0.16 -6.37
CA VAL A 136 30.93 0.76 -7.26
C VAL A 136 29.51 0.28 -7.44
N TYR A 137 28.53 1.19 -7.38
CA TYR A 137 27.12 0.91 -7.56
C TYR A 137 26.53 1.74 -8.71
N ALA A 138 25.54 1.16 -9.40
CA ALA A 138 24.62 1.94 -10.23
C ALA A 138 23.79 2.87 -9.33
N SER A 139 23.35 4.01 -9.88
CA SER A 139 22.61 5.02 -9.14
C SER A 139 21.38 5.53 -9.91
N LYS A 140 20.50 6.27 -9.23
CA LYS A 140 19.30 6.84 -9.85
C LYS A 140 19.61 7.81 -10.99
N SER A 141 20.69 8.58 -10.93
CA SER A 141 21.09 9.47 -12.03
C SER A 141 21.83 8.77 -13.18
N GLY A 142 22.09 7.46 -13.05
CA GLY A 142 22.89 6.69 -14.01
C GLY A 142 24.40 6.90 -13.89
N LYS A 143 24.86 7.76 -12.99
CA LYS A 143 26.29 8.02 -12.75
C LYS A 143 26.83 7.05 -11.68
N PRO A 144 27.87 6.25 -11.97
CA PRO A 144 28.43 5.32 -10.98
C PRO A 144 28.81 6.01 -9.66
N VAL A 145 28.46 5.39 -8.54
CA VAL A 145 28.81 5.88 -7.20
C VAL A 145 29.72 4.88 -6.52
N ARG A 146 30.88 5.36 -6.08
CA ARG A 146 31.87 4.57 -5.33
C ARG A 146 31.68 4.80 -3.83
N VAL A 147 31.60 3.71 -3.08
CA VAL A 147 31.41 3.72 -1.62
C VAL A 147 32.36 2.70 -1.00
N ASN A 148 32.73 2.93 0.26
CA ASN A 148 33.66 2.06 0.97
C ASN A 148 33.04 1.61 2.29
N ASN A 149 33.18 0.32 2.62
CA ASN A 149 32.78 -0.27 3.89
C ASN A 149 31.30 -0.05 4.27
N LEU A 150 30.36 -0.18 3.32
CA LEU A 150 28.92 -0.06 3.62
C LEU A 150 28.45 -1.03 4.71
N ALA A 151 29.07 -2.21 4.83
CA ALA A 151 28.72 -3.18 5.86
C ALA A 151 28.98 -2.70 7.30
N LEU A 152 29.72 -1.60 7.50
CA LEU A 152 29.95 -0.99 8.81
C LEU A 152 28.88 0.05 9.20
N LEU A 153 27.94 0.36 8.30
CA LEU A 153 26.92 1.37 8.57
C LEU A 153 25.92 0.88 9.61
N SER A 154 25.61 1.73 10.58
CA SER A 154 24.46 1.53 11.46
C SER A 154 23.16 1.90 10.75
N PRO A 155 22.01 1.28 11.11
CA PRO A 155 20.73 1.49 10.42
C PRO A 155 20.23 2.95 10.39
N ASP A 156 20.67 3.81 11.31
CA ASP A 156 20.33 5.23 11.35
C ASP A 156 21.14 6.09 10.37
N GLN A 157 22.17 5.53 9.72
CA GLN A 157 23.02 6.24 8.77
C GLN A 157 22.51 6.17 7.32
N TYR A 158 21.52 5.34 7.05
CA TYR A 158 20.97 5.14 5.71
C TYR A 158 19.46 4.99 5.72
N GLU A 159 18.86 5.19 4.55
CA GLU A 159 17.46 4.87 4.29
C GLU A 159 17.39 3.89 3.12
N LEU A 160 16.54 2.87 3.27
CA LEU A 160 16.23 1.91 2.22
C LEU A 160 14.95 2.31 1.51
N LEU A 161 14.97 2.29 0.18
CA LEU A 161 13.82 2.67 -0.64
C LEU A 161 13.50 1.56 -1.63
N LEU A 162 12.21 1.26 -1.78
CA LEU A 162 11.72 0.39 -2.83
C LEU A 162 11.21 1.23 -4.00
N SER A 163 11.35 0.72 -5.21
CA SER A 163 10.67 1.28 -6.39
C SER A 163 10.28 0.19 -7.37
N CYS A 164 9.09 0.30 -7.92
CA CYS A 164 8.63 -0.46 -9.08
C CYS A 164 7.66 0.41 -9.89
N ASN A 165 7.47 0.08 -11.17
CA ASN A 165 6.50 0.73 -12.04
C ASN A 165 5.14 0.04 -11.89
N ASP A 166 4.40 0.39 -10.85
CA ASP A 166 3.11 -0.22 -10.51
C ASP A 166 2.16 0.82 -9.91
N SER A 167 0.93 0.89 -10.41
CA SER A 167 -0.05 1.89 -9.98
C SER A 167 -0.54 1.67 -8.55
N VAL A 168 -0.61 0.42 -8.08
CA VAL A 168 -0.93 0.11 -6.68
C VAL A 168 0.20 0.59 -5.79
N PHE A 169 1.47 0.38 -6.18
CA PHE A 169 2.63 0.89 -5.45
C PHE A 169 2.60 2.42 -5.32
N ASP A 170 2.21 3.13 -6.37
CA ASP A 170 2.04 4.59 -6.33
C ASP A 170 0.91 5.03 -5.39
N MET A 171 -0.20 4.29 -5.32
CA MET A 171 -1.26 4.57 -4.36
C MET A 171 -0.78 4.45 -2.91
N LEU A 172 0.10 3.48 -2.59
CA LEU A 172 0.62 3.31 -1.22
C LEU A 172 1.35 4.57 -0.72
N LYS A 173 2.03 5.29 -1.61
CA LYS A 173 2.74 6.54 -1.29
C LYS A 173 1.81 7.68 -0.89
N THR A 174 0.51 7.57 -1.19
CA THR A 174 -0.50 8.59 -0.85
C THR A 174 -1.08 8.41 0.56
N ILE A 175 -0.78 7.29 1.23
CA ILE A 175 -1.39 6.95 2.52
C ILE A 175 -0.78 7.82 3.62
N LYS A 176 -1.63 8.65 4.22
CA LYS A 176 -1.34 9.50 5.39
C LYS A 176 -1.61 8.79 6.71
N MET A 177 -2.48 7.77 6.72
CA MET A 177 -2.85 7.01 7.91
C MET A 177 -1.68 6.17 8.44
N LYS A 178 -1.30 6.33 9.71
CA LYS A 178 -0.08 5.73 10.31
C LYS A 178 -0.38 4.54 11.23
N THR A 179 -1.44 3.81 10.95
CA THR A 179 -1.90 2.71 11.82
C THR A 179 -1.10 1.45 11.60
N ARG A 180 -0.56 0.88 12.69
CA ARG A 180 0.00 -0.47 12.70
C ARG A 180 -1.12 -1.49 12.80
N ILE A 181 -1.20 -2.44 11.88
CA ILE A 181 -2.15 -3.54 11.94
C ILE A 181 -1.47 -4.84 12.32
N GLN A 182 -2.20 -5.70 13.04
CA GLN A 182 -1.77 -7.03 13.42
C GLN A 182 -2.98 -7.96 13.55
N MET A 183 -2.79 -9.25 13.30
CA MET A 183 -3.80 -10.26 13.59
C MET A 183 -3.72 -10.68 15.06
N GLY A 184 -4.86 -10.73 15.74
CA GLY A 184 -4.93 -10.95 17.19
C GLY A 184 -5.05 -12.43 17.57
N LYS A 185 -4.29 -12.82 18.60
CA LYS A 185 -4.42 -14.13 19.25
C LYS A 185 -5.60 -14.12 20.22
N TYR A 186 -6.81 -14.21 19.67
CA TYR A 186 -8.03 -14.40 20.43
C TYR A 186 -8.45 -15.88 20.47
N GLY A 187 -9.66 -16.18 20.97
CA GLY A 187 -10.18 -17.56 21.08
C GLY A 187 -11.05 -17.82 22.30
N SER A 188 -11.60 -16.78 22.92
CA SER A 188 -12.47 -16.91 24.10
C SER A 188 -13.58 -15.87 24.10
N GLY A 189 -14.66 -16.17 24.81
CA GLY A 189 -15.86 -15.33 24.84
C GLY A 189 -16.46 -15.18 23.46
N ASN A 190 -16.65 -13.94 23.03
CA ASN A 190 -17.20 -13.62 21.72
C ASN A 190 -16.16 -13.61 20.57
N TRP A 191 -14.88 -13.84 20.89
CA TRP A 191 -13.80 -13.88 19.91
C TRP A 191 -13.44 -15.31 19.53
N GLY A 192 -13.37 -15.58 18.24
CA GLY A 192 -12.86 -16.81 17.66
C GLY A 192 -11.36 -16.82 17.47
N VAL A 193 -10.86 -17.98 17.02
CA VAL A 193 -9.48 -18.17 16.59
C VAL A 193 -9.30 -17.51 15.21
N MET A 194 -8.20 -16.79 15.01
CA MET A 194 -7.90 -16.18 13.70
C MET A 194 -7.67 -17.27 12.64
N THR A 195 -8.19 -17.06 11.44
CA THR A 195 -7.95 -17.91 10.27
C THR A 195 -7.10 -17.17 9.24
N ALA A 196 -6.41 -17.92 8.38
CA ALA A 196 -5.67 -17.36 7.26
C ALA A 196 -6.58 -16.54 6.32
N ASN A 197 -7.78 -17.06 6.03
CA ASN A 197 -8.78 -16.37 5.22
C ASN A 197 -9.18 -15.01 5.82
N ALA A 198 -9.49 -14.95 7.12
CA ALA A 198 -9.81 -13.69 7.77
C ALA A 198 -8.61 -12.72 7.74
N ALA A 199 -7.39 -13.20 8.01
CA ALA A 199 -6.19 -12.39 7.97
C ALA A 199 -5.95 -11.74 6.59
N ARG A 200 -6.14 -12.50 5.50
CA ARG A 200 -6.05 -12.00 4.12
C ARG A 200 -7.05 -10.86 3.86
N TYR A 201 -8.30 -10.99 4.30
CA TYR A 201 -9.32 -9.94 4.15
C TYR A 201 -9.04 -8.71 5.02
N TYR A 202 -8.53 -8.89 6.24
CA TYR A 202 -8.17 -7.75 7.09
C TYR A 202 -6.99 -6.96 6.54
N ALA A 203 -5.94 -7.64 6.08
CA ALA A 203 -4.78 -6.98 5.50
C ALA A 203 -5.16 -6.13 4.28
N THR A 204 -6.00 -6.66 3.39
CA THR A 204 -6.44 -5.96 2.17
C THR A 204 -7.44 -4.85 2.43
N SER A 205 -8.46 -5.10 3.27
CA SER A 205 -9.45 -4.07 3.61
C SER A 205 -8.82 -2.90 4.37
N ALA A 206 -7.91 -3.15 5.30
CA ALA A 206 -7.23 -2.11 6.06
C ALA A 206 -6.45 -1.15 5.16
N VAL A 207 -5.79 -1.65 4.11
CA VAL A 207 -5.05 -0.80 3.16
C VAL A 207 -6.01 0.01 2.27
N ASN A 208 -7.11 -0.58 1.78
CA ASN A 208 -8.14 0.18 1.08
C ASN A 208 -8.72 1.31 1.95
N MET A 209 -9.02 1.01 3.22
CA MET A 209 -9.51 2.01 4.18
C MET A 209 -8.47 3.10 4.41
N ALA A 210 -7.19 2.75 4.52
CA ALA A 210 -6.11 3.70 4.72
C ALA A 210 -5.95 4.66 3.52
N VAL A 211 -6.06 4.17 2.28
CA VAL A 211 -6.07 5.02 1.08
C VAL A 211 -7.28 5.94 1.08
N MET A 212 -8.48 5.41 1.36
CA MET A 212 -9.71 6.20 1.40
C MET A 212 -9.63 7.32 2.44
N PHE A 213 -9.29 7.01 3.69
CA PHE A 213 -9.18 8.00 4.76
C PHE A 213 -8.09 9.05 4.52
N SER A 214 -7.07 8.71 3.74
CA SER A 214 -5.98 9.64 3.39
C SER A 214 -6.32 10.59 2.25
N SER A 215 -7.42 10.34 1.53
CA SER A 215 -7.82 11.10 0.35
C SER A 215 -8.47 12.44 0.69
N GLU A 216 -8.30 13.41 -0.21
CA GLU A 216 -9.04 14.68 -0.13
C GLU A 216 -10.55 14.46 -0.33
N ILE A 217 -10.95 13.43 -1.07
CA ILE A 217 -12.37 13.06 -1.26
C ILE A 217 -13.02 12.77 0.09
N PHE A 218 -12.40 11.91 0.90
CA PHE A 218 -12.92 11.60 2.23
C PHE A 218 -12.96 12.84 3.13
N ARG A 219 -11.88 13.63 3.13
CA ARG A 219 -11.82 14.88 3.90
C ARG A 219 -12.96 15.81 3.50
N ASP A 220 -13.13 16.10 2.22
CA ASP A 220 -14.15 17.02 1.73
C ASP A 220 -15.56 16.51 2.01
N SER A 221 -15.82 15.21 1.82
CA SER A 221 -17.10 14.60 2.19
C SER A 221 -17.38 14.71 3.69
N LEU A 222 -16.37 14.50 4.54
CA LEU A 222 -16.52 14.65 5.99
C LEU A 222 -16.77 16.12 6.39
N MET A 223 -15.96 17.06 5.88
CA MET A 223 -16.06 18.48 6.25
C MET A 223 -17.36 19.11 5.75
N ASN A 224 -17.79 18.78 4.55
CA ASN A 224 -18.94 19.43 3.90
C ASN A 224 -20.28 18.73 4.14
N TYR A 225 -20.28 17.59 4.83
CA TYR A 225 -21.50 16.84 5.15
C TYR A 225 -22.53 17.72 5.85
N LYS A 226 -23.77 17.74 5.31
CA LYS A 226 -24.84 18.65 5.77
C LYS A 226 -25.62 18.13 6.97
N GLY A 227 -25.60 16.82 7.20
CA GLY A 227 -26.20 16.22 8.39
C GLY A 227 -25.33 16.42 9.63
N SER A 228 -25.82 15.94 10.78
CA SER A 228 -25.07 16.00 12.04
C SER A 228 -24.03 14.89 12.11
N ILE A 229 -22.87 15.22 12.70
CA ILE A 229 -21.84 14.27 13.11
C ILE A 229 -21.60 14.53 14.60
N HIS A 230 -22.18 13.70 15.45
CA HIS A 230 -22.20 13.91 16.90
C HIS A 230 -21.54 12.78 17.69
N ASN A 231 -21.11 13.12 18.90
CA ASN A 231 -20.62 12.15 19.89
C ASN A 231 -21.78 11.51 20.66
N ASP A 232 -21.44 10.68 21.65
CA ASP A 232 -22.41 9.97 22.50
C ASP A 232 -23.35 10.88 23.30
N ALA A 233 -22.96 12.14 23.55
CA ALA A 233 -23.80 13.13 24.21
C ALA A 233 -24.71 13.91 23.23
N GLY A 234 -24.72 13.55 21.94
CA GLY A 234 -25.45 14.26 20.90
C GLY A 234 -24.84 15.62 20.52
N LYS A 235 -23.60 15.90 20.94
CA LYS A 235 -22.89 17.13 20.61
C LYS A 235 -22.10 16.96 19.31
N GLU A 236 -22.19 17.93 18.40
CA GLU A 236 -21.39 17.95 17.17
C GLU A 236 -19.89 17.79 17.48
N ILE A 237 -19.23 16.94 16.70
CA ILE A 237 -17.81 16.62 16.80
C ILE A 237 -16.99 17.63 16.00
N ASP A 238 -15.79 17.93 16.50
CA ASP A 238 -14.75 18.56 15.69
C ASP A 238 -14.29 17.58 14.58
N ARG A 239 -14.72 17.86 13.36
CA ARG A 239 -14.49 17.00 12.18
C ARG A 239 -13.02 16.89 11.82
N GLU A 240 -12.23 17.96 12.02
CA GLU A 240 -10.77 17.91 11.83
C GLU A 240 -10.10 17.08 12.92
N GLY A 241 -10.53 17.25 14.17
CA GLY A 241 -10.13 16.39 15.28
C GLY A 241 -10.42 14.92 15.02
N LEU A 242 -11.59 14.60 14.45
CA LEU A 242 -11.96 13.24 14.05
C LEU A 242 -11.07 12.69 12.94
N LEU A 243 -10.88 13.43 11.85
CA LEU A 243 -9.99 13.03 10.75
C LEU A 243 -8.57 12.75 11.27
N ASN A 244 -8.05 13.65 12.10
CA ASN A 244 -6.74 13.47 12.73
C ASN A 244 -6.70 12.23 13.62
N SER A 245 -7.78 11.93 14.34
CA SER A 245 -7.88 10.72 15.17
C SER A 245 -7.88 9.44 14.33
N ILE A 246 -8.59 9.44 13.20
CA ILE A 246 -8.58 8.32 12.24
C ILE A 246 -7.17 8.12 11.67
N LEU A 247 -6.56 9.17 11.14
CA LEU A 247 -5.23 9.10 10.49
C LEU A 247 -4.11 8.72 11.46
N ASN A 248 -4.25 9.02 12.76
CA ASN A 248 -3.22 8.77 13.77
C ASN A 248 -3.60 7.66 14.77
N LYS A 249 -4.60 6.83 14.46
CA LYS A 249 -4.91 5.64 15.25
C LYS A 249 -3.67 4.75 15.30
N GLN A 250 -3.08 4.58 16.49
CA GLN A 250 -1.78 3.94 16.65
C GLN A 250 -1.76 2.49 16.14
N SER A 251 -2.76 1.71 16.51
CA SER A 251 -2.83 0.31 16.11
C SER A 251 -4.23 -0.26 16.07
N LEU A 252 -4.43 -1.25 15.20
CA LEU A 252 -5.59 -2.13 15.17
C LEU A 252 -5.13 -3.59 15.25
N VAL A 253 -5.78 -4.38 16.10
CA VAL A 253 -5.54 -5.80 16.32
C VAL A 253 -6.79 -6.56 15.89
N PHE A 254 -6.73 -7.11 14.68
CA PHE A 254 -7.88 -7.71 14.03
C PHE A 254 -8.23 -9.06 14.63
N GLY A 255 -9.53 -9.37 14.77
CA GLY A 255 -9.99 -10.64 15.31
C GLY A 255 -11.20 -11.21 14.58
N VAL A 256 -11.44 -12.50 14.75
CA VAL A 256 -12.66 -13.16 14.26
C VAL A 256 -13.72 -13.12 15.36
N VAL A 257 -14.95 -12.75 15.02
CA VAL A 257 -16.09 -12.72 15.96
C VAL A 257 -16.94 -13.98 15.78
N THR A 258 -17.29 -14.62 16.89
CA THR A 258 -18.07 -15.87 16.90
C THR A 258 -19.30 -15.82 17.81
N GLY A 259 -19.39 -14.82 18.71
CA GLY A 259 -20.51 -14.69 19.65
C GLY A 259 -21.87 -14.61 18.96
N SER A 260 -22.90 -15.25 19.51
CA SER A 260 -24.24 -15.27 18.91
C SER A 260 -24.86 -13.87 18.84
N GLY A 261 -25.45 -13.53 17.70
CA GLY A 261 -26.20 -12.28 17.50
C GLY A 261 -25.35 -11.01 17.37
N ILE A 262 -24.02 -11.11 17.31
CA ILE A 262 -23.11 -9.97 17.12
C ILE A 262 -22.42 -10.06 15.76
N ALA A 263 -22.35 -8.92 15.07
CA ALA A 263 -21.76 -8.79 13.74
C ALA A 263 -20.28 -8.39 13.77
N GLY A 264 -19.92 -7.57 14.75
CA GLY A 264 -18.56 -7.11 15.00
C GLY A 264 -18.32 -6.84 16.48
N LEU A 265 -17.07 -6.60 16.81
CA LEU A 265 -16.57 -6.19 18.11
C LEU A 265 -15.44 -5.19 17.94
N GLY A 266 -15.62 -3.99 18.49
CA GLY A 266 -14.66 -2.91 18.46
C GLY A 266 -14.40 -2.37 19.86
N GLY A 267 -13.19 -1.89 20.11
CA GLY A 267 -12.86 -1.20 21.35
C GLY A 267 -11.37 -1.19 21.64
N GLY A 268 -10.87 -0.04 22.11
CA GLY A 268 -9.43 0.14 22.30
C GLY A 268 -8.70 -0.07 20.97
N ASN A 269 -7.87 -1.12 20.90
CA ASN A 269 -7.18 -1.49 19.65
C ASN A 269 -7.82 -2.71 18.96
N ALA A 270 -8.81 -3.37 19.55
CA ALA A 270 -9.39 -4.58 18.99
C ALA A 270 -10.50 -4.23 17.98
N LEU A 271 -10.45 -4.83 16.79
CA LEU A 271 -11.49 -4.70 15.76
C LEU A 271 -11.74 -6.08 15.17
N GLY A 272 -12.95 -6.60 15.28
CA GLY A 272 -13.32 -7.89 14.71
C GLY A 272 -14.68 -7.87 14.07
N LEU A 273 -14.83 -8.70 13.05
CA LEU A 273 -16.05 -9.02 12.33
C LEU A 273 -16.19 -10.54 12.30
N ARG A 274 -17.40 -11.04 12.02
CA ARG A 274 -17.58 -12.45 11.68
C ARG A 274 -16.92 -12.76 10.34
N GLU A 275 -16.27 -13.92 10.25
CA GLU A 275 -15.47 -14.28 9.08
C GLU A 275 -16.33 -14.41 7.81
N GLU A 276 -17.55 -14.92 7.93
CA GLU A 276 -18.51 -15.07 6.83
C GLU A 276 -18.85 -13.75 6.13
N TYR A 277 -18.58 -12.61 6.77
CA TYR A 277 -18.87 -11.28 6.23
C TYR A 277 -17.71 -10.67 5.48
N LEU A 278 -16.46 -11.08 5.74
CA LEU A 278 -15.27 -10.42 5.23
C LEU A 278 -15.20 -10.39 3.70
N ALA A 279 -15.67 -11.44 3.03
CA ALA A 279 -15.79 -11.48 1.57
C ALA A 279 -16.73 -10.40 1.00
N GLY A 280 -17.73 -10.00 1.77
CA GLY A 280 -18.68 -8.95 1.40
C GLY A 280 -18.06 -7.56 1.33
N PHE A 281 -16.92 -7.32 1.99
CA PHE A 281 -16.23 -6.03 1.97
C PHE A 281 -15.91 -5.56 0.55
N PHE A 282 -15.51 -6.47 -0.34
CA PHE A 282 -15.24 -6.15 -1.74
C PHE A 282 -16.46 -6.37 -2.63
N TYR A 283 -17.19 -7.48 -2.44
CA TYR A 283 -18.28 -7.86 -3.32
C TYR A 283 -19.51 -6.95 -3.20
N GLN A 284 -20.04 -6.77 -1.98
CA GLN A 284 -21.29 -6.02 -1.77
C GLN A 284 -21.13 -4.57 -2.17
N ASN A 285 -20.02 -3.94 -1.79
CA ASN A 285 -19.73 -2.57 -2.17
C ASN A 285 -19.66 -2.36 -3.69
N ARG A 286 -19.43 -3.42 -4.47
CA ARG A 286 -19.31 -3.35 -5.93
C ARG A 286 -20.61 -3.71 -6.66
N VAL A 287 -21.30 -4.79 -6.27
CA VAL A 287 -22.44 -5.33 -7.03
C VAL A 287 -23.81 -5.02 -6.44
N ALA A 288 -23.88 -4.70 -5.15
CA ALA A 288 -25.09 -4.39 -4.43
C ALA A 288 -24.88 -3.05 -3.74
N ILE A 289 -24.88 -1.97 -4.54
CA ILE A 289 -24.55 -0.60 -4.10
C ILE A 289 -25.54 -0.10 -3.02
N ASP A 290 -26.69 -0.74 -2.86
CA ASP A 290 -27.64 -0.52 -1.76
C ASP A 290 -27.28 -1.27 -0.47
N CYS A 291 -26.36 -2.24 -0.52
CA CYS A 291 -25.88 -3.04 0.60
C CYS A 291 -24.45 -2.62 1.01
N ASN A 292 -24.31 -1.86 2.10
CA ASN A 292 -23.02 -1.47 2.71
C ASN A 292 -22.72 -2.24 4.00
N TRP A 293 -23.47 -3.29 4.32
CA TRP A 293 -23.56 -3.80 5.69
C TRP A 293 -22.19 -4.18 6.30
N VAL A 294 -21.30 -4.83 5.56
CA VAL A 294 -19.95 -5.18 6.06
C VAL A 294 -19.08 -3.96 6.28
N LEU A 295 -19.15 -2.98 5.37
CA LEU A 295 -18.42 -1.71 5.52
C LEU A 295 -18.97 -0.89 6.68
N HIS A 296 -20.29 -0.87 6.86
CA HIS A 296 -20.95 -0.29 8.03
C HIS A 296 -20.38 -0.90 9.32
N VAL A 297 -20.37 -2.23 9.44
CA VAL A 297 -19.85 -2.91 10.64
C VAL A 297 -18.37 -2.57 10.84
N TRP A 298 -17.56 -2.59 9.78
CA TRP A 298 -16.14 -2.24 9.91
C TRP A 298 -15.93 -0.82 10.47
N ILE A 299 -16.70 0.15 10.00
CA ILE A 299 -16.64 1.55 10.46
C ILE A 299 -17.22 1.73 11.85
N HIS A 300 -18.32 1.03 12.14
CA HIS A 300 -18.91 0.96 13.47
C HIS A 300 -17.86 0.52 14.50
N GLU A 301 -17.16 -0.59 14.22
CA GLU A 301 -16.14 -1.09 15.13
C GLU A 301 -14.90 -0.19 15.19
N LEU A 302 -14.55 0.50 14.09
CA LEU A 302 -13.53 1.55 14.12
C LEU A 302 -13.97 2.72 15.01
N GLY A 303 -15.25 3.10 15.00
CA GLY A 303 -15.83 4.10 15.91
C GLY A 303 -15.56 3.78 17.38
N HIS A 304 -15.81 2.53 17.79
CA HIS A 304 -15.45 2.05 19.13
C HIS A 304 -13.94 2.08 19.38
N CYS A 305 -13.11 1.74 18.39
CA CYS A 305 -11.64 1.84 18.49
C CYS A 305 -11.13 3.28 18.65
N LEU A 306 -11.94 4.27 18.26
CA LEU A 306 -11.68 5.70 18.42
C LEU A 306 -12.28 6.28 19.72
N GLY A 307 -12.98 5.46 20.51
CA GLY A 307 -13.52 5.84 21.81
C GLY A 307 -14.96 6.36 21.78
N TYR A 308 -15.69 6.13 20.69
CA TYR A 308 -17.09 6.50 20.57
C TYR A 308 -18.00 5.30 20.84
N GLY A 309 -19.17 5.53 21.44
CA GLY A 309 -20.17 4.50 21.70
C GLY A 309 -21.32 4.50 20.68
N HIS A 310 -22.31 3.64 20.94
CA HIS A 310 -23.49 3.46 20.09
C HIS A 310 -24.37 4.72 19.95
N SER A 311 -24.21 5.72 20.82
CA SER A 311 -24.97 6.96 20.71
C SER A 311 -24.29 7.99 19.81
N SER A 312 -23.10 7.70 19.27
CA SER A 312 -22.38 8.56 18.34
C SER A 312 -22.74 8.26 16.87
N SER A 313 -22.56 9.27 16.00
CA SER A 313 -22.68 9.11 14.55
C SER A 313 -21.60 8.25 13.91
N LEU A 314 -20.63 7.75 14.69
CA LEU A 314 -19.51 6.93 14.21
C LEU A 314 -19.81 5.43 14.36
N CYS A 315 -20.62 5.08 15.36
CA CYS A 315 -21.12 3.73 15.52
C CYS A 315 -22.50 3.57 14.87
N TYR A 316 -23.41 4.55 15.00
CA TYR A 316 -24.69 4.52 14.29
C TYR A 316 -25.03 5.89 13.72
N GLY A 317 -25.21 6.00 12.40
CA GLY A 317 -25.56 7.25 11.73
C GLY A 317 -24.62 7.62 10.58
N SER A 318 -24.43 8.93 10.40
CA SER A 318 -23.92 9.50 9.15
C SER A 318 -22.58 8.97 8.66
N VAL A 319 -21.64 8.62 9.56
CA VAL A 319 -20.31 8.15 9.13
C VAL A 319 -20.33 6.74 8.54
N PRO A 320 -20.80 5.69 9.26
CA PRO A 320 -20.89 4.33 8.71
C PRO A 320 -22.03 4.16 7.69
N ASP A 321 -23.09 4.97 7.73
CA ASP A 321 -24.27 4.81 6.85
C ASP A 321 -24.20 5.62 5.55
N GLU A 322 -23.57 6.81 5.57
CA GLU A 322 -23.61 7.72 4.44
C GLU A 322 -22.22 8.09 3.93
N ILE A 323 -21.37 8.71 4.75
CA ILE A 323 -20.11 9.32 4.31
C ILE A 323 -19.14 8.26 3.80
N VAL A 324 -18.77 7.29 4.65
CA VAL A 324 -17.76 6.28 4.27
C VAL A 324 -18.26 5.41 3.11
N PRO A 325 -19.48 4.86 3.13
CA PRO A 325 -19.97 4.05 2.01
C PRO A 325 -19.97 4.80 0.68
N LYS A 326 -20.42 6.08 0.64
CA LYS A 326 -20.43 6.87 -0.59
C LYS A 326 -19.02 7.11 -1.12
N VAL A 327 -18.10 7.55 -0.25
CA VAL A 327 -16.70 7.81 -0.63
C VAL A 327 -16.01 6.53 -1.10
N TYR A 328 -16.14 5.44 -0.34
CA TYR A 328 -15.51 4.17 -0.68
C TYR A 328 -15.96 3.66 -2.06
N ARG A 329 -17.28 3.71 -2.33
CA ARG A 329 -17.86 3.28 -3.61
C ARG A 329 -17.45 4.17 -4.76
N TYR A 330 -17.44 5.49 -4.56
CA TYR A 330 -16.94 6.44 -5.54
C TYR A 330 -15.49 6.11 -5.91
N MET A 331 -14.61 6.01 -4.91
CA MET A 331 -13.20 5.70 -5.13
C MET A 331 -13.01 4.34 -5.79
N MET A 332 -13.79 3.33 -5.42
CA MET A 332 -13.74 2.02 -6.06
C MET A 332 -14.18 2.06 -7.54
N LYS A 333 -15.30 2.72 -7.85
CA LYS A 333 -15.82 2.89 -9.23
C LYS A 333 -14.79 3.61 -10.12
N HIS A 334 -14.11 4.60 -9.56
CA HIS A 334 -13.09 5.39 -10.25
C HIS A 334 -11.68 4.80 -10.18
N ARG A 335 -11.53 3.57 -9.67
CA ARG A 335 -10.24 2.84 -9.59
C ARG A 335 -9.16 3.59 -8.78
N MET A 336 -9.58 4.21 -7.69
CA MET A 336 -8.74 4.98 -6.77
C MET A 336 -8.41 4.21 -5.48
N LEU A 337 -8.66 2.90 -5.45
CA LEU A 337 -8.32 2.01 -4.35
C LEU A 337 -7.41 0.87 -4.85
N PRO A 338 -6.47 0.39 -4.03
CA PRO A 338 -5.62 -0.76 -4.36
C PRO A 338 -6.40 -2.00 -4.81
N TYR A 339 -7.49 -2.29 -4.11
CA TYR A 339 -8.33 -3.47 -4.38
C TYR A 339 -9.74 -3.04 -4.79
N ILE A 340 -10.01 -3.09 -6.10
CA ILE A 340 -11.34 -2.81 -6.69
C ILE A 340 -12.17 -4.07 -6.95
N ILE A 341 -11.54 -5.23 -6.85
CA ILE A 341 -12.14 -6.55 -6.95
C ILE A 341 -11.70 -7.37 -5.74
N ASN A 342 -12.43 -8.44 -5.41
CA ASN A 342 -11.98 -9.36 -4.38
C ASN A 342 -10.70 -10.09 -4.87
N PRO A 343 -9.53 -9.87 -4.24
CA PRO A 343 -8.26 -10.42 -4.73
C PRO A 343 -8.13 -11.94 -4.46
N PHE A 344 -9.07 -12.55 -3.75
CA PHE A 344 -9.02 -13.97 -3.34
C PHE A 344 -9.99 -14.87 -4.11
N LYS A 345 -10.69 -14.33 -5.12
CA LYS A 345 -11.56 -15.10 -5.99
C LYS A 345 -11.00 -15.11 -7.41
N SER A 346 -10.81 -16.31 -7.97
CA SER A 346 -10.29 -16.54 -9.32
C SER A 346 -11.26 -16.15 -10.44
N TYR A 347 -12.54 -15.96 -10.13
CA TYR A 347 -13.55 -15.51 -11.08
C TYR A 347 -14.24 -14.26 -10.52
N ASN A 348 -14.37 -13.25 -11.38
CA ASN A 348 -15.25 -12.13 -11.13
C ASN A 348 -16.68 -12.70 -11.18
N ASP A 349 -17.36 -12.85 -10.05
CA ASP A 349 -18.81 -13.14 -10.02
C ASP A 349 -19.63 -11.99 -10.67
N TYR A 350 -18.96 -11.01 -11.30
CA TYR A 350 -19.51 -9.83 -11.95
C TYR A 350 -18.82 -9.54 -13.28
N ASN A 351 -19.62 -9.53 -14.35
CA ASN A 351 -19.24 -9.15 -15.70
C ASN A 351 -19.58 -7.66 -15.91
N PRO A 352 -18.59 -6.74 -15.94
CA PRO A 352 -18.85 -5.29 -16.06
C PRO A 352 -19.57 -4.90 -17.36
N GLY A 353 -19.62 -5.78 -18.36
CA GLY A 353 -20.29 -5.53 -19.63
C GLY A 353 -21.82 -5.56 -19.61
N ILE A 354 -22.47 -5.93 -18.49
CA ILE A 354 -23.94 -6.09 -18.44
C ILE A 354 -24.61 -5.16 -17.39
N ASN A 355 -23.92 -4.77 -16.32
CA ASN A 355 -24.55 -4.07 -15.18
C ASN A 355 -24.03 -2.64 -14.90
N ASP A 356 -23.04 -2.14 -15.65
CA ASP A 356 -22.57 -0.75 -15.52
C ASP A 356 -23.51 0.28 -16.19
N ALA A 357 -24.66 -0.17 -16.71
CA ALA A 357 -25.65 0.69 -17.37
C ALA A 357 -26.59 1.43 -16.39
N ASP A 358 -26.72 1.03 -15.11
CA ASP A 358 -27.88 1.43 -14.30
C ASP A 358 -27.58 2.08 -12.92
N ASN A 359 -26.49 2.85 -12.76
CA ASN A 359 -26.57 4.00 -11.83
C ASN A 359 -25.56 5.13 -12.15
N PRO A 360 -25.99 6.17 -12.88
CA PRO A 360 -25.16 7.35 -13.14
C PRO A 360 -24.88 8.20 -11.89
N ASP A 361 -25.63 8.02 -10.80
CA ASP A 361 -25.71 9.02 -9.72
C ASP A 361 -25.19 8.50 -8.36
N ILE A 362 -23.89 8.16 -8.27
CA ILE A 362 -23.21 8.28 -6.97
C ILE A 362 -22.59 9.68 -6.93
N GLU A 363 -23.44 10.69 -6.78
CA GLU A 363 -23.00 12.04 -6.42
C GLU A 363 -22.49 12.02 -4.96
N LEU A 364 -21.32 12.64 -4.74
CA LEU A 364 -20.64 12.74 -3.44
C LEU A 364 -21.29 13.77 -2.51
#